data_AF-A0A7S2E1A3-F1
#
_entry.id   AF-A0A7S2E1A3-F1
#
_cell.length_a   1.000
_cell.length_b   1.000
_cell.length_c   1.000
_cell.angle_alpha   90.00
_cell.angle_beta   90.00
_cell.angle_gamma   90.00
#
_symmetry.space_group_name_H-M   'P 1'
#
loop_
_entity.id
_entity.type
_entity.pdbx_description
1 polymer ?
#
loop_
_entity_poly.entity_id
_entity_poly.type
_entity_poly.pdbx_seq_one_letter_code
_entity_poly.pdbx_strand_id
1 'polypeptide(L)'
;WSHITFQDNQPIIECLDRKPLGLFCLVDSECLMPSATDSTLLSKIRNTFKSSAVIYQPSRFASNDFAIAHYAGEVIYSSETFLEKNTDKLHVDIVNLLKVSKVELLKKLFTDNRFAPELSRADSGDKARREAARKSRRSSGFDDKSTHQRQNITVSMMFREQLDRLVEDLNKTNP
;
A
#
# COMPACT_ATOMS: atom_id res chain seq x y z
N TRP A 1 17.04 -40.62 -1.86
CA TRP A 1 16.14 -39.48 -1.62
C TRP A 1 14.95 -39.64 -2.56
N SER A 2 13.72 -39.71 -2.03
CA SER A 2 12.50 -39.80 -2.83
C SER A 2 11.78 -38.46 -2.79
N HIS A 3 11.40 -37.93 -3.95
CA HIS A 3 10.72 -36.64 -4.05
C HIS A 3 9.35 -36.73 -3.38
N ILE A 4 9.13 -35.93 -2.33
CA ILE A 4 7.82 -35.77 -1.70
C ILE A 4 7.12 -34.61 -2.40
N THR A 5 5.95 -34.86 -2.96
CA THR A 5 5.11 -33.84 -3.57
C THR A 5 4.38 -33.05 -2.47
N PHE A 6 4.44 -31.73 -2.54
CA PHE A 6 3.68 -30.82 -1.69
C PHE A 6 2.82 -29.89 -2.55
N GLN A 7 1.82 -29.27 -1.93
CA GLN A 7 0.98 -28.30 -2.60
C GLN A 7 1.70 -26.95 -2.66
N ASP A 8 1.97 -26.48 -3.88
CA ASP A 8 2.63 -25.21 -4.12
C ASP A 8 1.63 -24.03 -4.03
N ASN A 9 1.97 -23.04 -3.21
CA ASN A 9 1.16 -21.82 -3.02
C ASN A 9 1.55 -20.67 -3.96
N GLN A 10 2.54 -20.85 -4.84
CA GLN A 10 2.94 -19.85 -5.83
C GLN A 10 1.76 -19.28 -6.64
N PRO A 11 0.78 -20.08 -7.14
CA PRO A 11 -0.36 -19.54 -7.88
C PRO A 11 -1.19 -18.53 -7.07
N ILE A 12 -1.27 -18.72 -5.74
CA ILE A 12 -1.98 -17.82 -4.83
C ILE A 12 -1.19 -16.52 -4.69
N ILE A 13 0.11 -16.62 -4.44
CA ILE A 13 1.02 -15.47 -4.28
C ILE A 13 1.02 -14.63 -5.56
N GLU A 14 1.08 -15.25 -6.74
CA GLU A 14 1.00 -14.55 -8.02
C GLU A 14 -0.33 -13.80 -8.19
N CYS A 15 -1.47 -14.41 -7.82
CA CYS A 15 -2.75 -13.71 -7.89
C CYS A 15 -2.81 -12.51 -6.94
N LEU A 16 -2.14 -12.58 -5.78
CA LEU A 16 -2.12 -11.50 -4.80
C LEU A 16 -1.19 -10.35 -5.17
N ASP A 17 0.05 -10.63 -5.58
CA ASP A 17 1.12 -9.62 -5.65
C ASP A 17 1.78 -9.44 -7.02
N ARG A 18 1.42 -10.24 -8.05
CA ARG A 18 2.05 -10.10 -9.37
C ARG A 18 1.79 -8.73 -9.99
N LYS A 19 2.82 -7.93 -10.19
CA LYS A 19 2.71 -6.65 -10.91
C LYS A 19 2.42 -6.89 -12.40
N PRO A 20 1.56 -6.08 -13.05
CA PRO A 20 0.77 -4.96 -12.51
C PRO A 20 -0.69 -5.34 -12.14
N LEU A 21 -1.08 -6.61 -12.27
CA LEU A 21 -2.49 -7.04 -12.23
C LEU A 21 -2.87 -7.90 -11.01
N GLY A 22 -1.95 -8.07 -10.05
CA GLY A 22 -2.21 -8.75 -8.79
C GLY A 22 -3.22 -7.98 -7.95
N LEU A 23 -3.94 -8.68 -7.08
CA LEU A 23 -5.01 -8.11 -6.26
C LEU A 23 -4.59 -6.82 -5.56
N PHE A 24 -3.45 -6.83 -4.87
CA PHE A 24 -2.99 -5.64 -4.16
C PHE A 24 -2.65 -4.46 -5.09
N CYS A 25 -2.10 -4.74 -6.28
CA CYS A 25 -1.85 -3.71 -7.29
C CYS A 25 -3.16 -3.09 -7.80
N LEU A 26 -4.22 -3.89 -7.96
CA LEU A 26 -5.54 -3.38 -8.34
C LEU A 26 -6.10 -2.46 -7.26
N VAL A 27 -6.05 -2.87 -5.99
CA VAL A 27 -6.48 -2.03 -4.86
C VAL A 27 -5.68 -0.72 -4.81
N ASP A 28 -4.36 -0.79 -4.92
CA ASP A 28 -3.48 0.38 -4.94
C ASP A 28 -3.84 1.34 -6.07
N SER A 29 -4.08 0.81 -7.28
CA SER A 29 -4.44 1.63 -8.44
C SER A 29 -5.80 2.32 -8.26
N GLU A 30 -6.80 1.64 -7.69
CA GLU A 30 -8.13 2.21 -7.47
C GLU A 30 -8.11 3.28 -6.37
N CYS A 31 -7.28 3.14 -5.33
CA CYS A 31 -7.10 4.19 -4.30
C CYS A 31 -6.60 5.53 -4.88
N LEU A 32 -5.97 5.53 -6.07
CA LEU A 32 -5.47 6.72 -6.75
C LEU A 32 -6.47 7.32 -7.74
N MET A 33 -7.54 6.60 -8.07
CA MET A 33 -8.52 7.03 -9.05
C MET A 33 -9.56 7.97 -8.41
N PRO A 34 -9.74 9.22 -8.90
CA PRO A 34 -10.59 10.23 -8.25
C PRO A 34 -12.06 9.85 -8.02
N SER A 35 -12.58 8.90 -8.80
CA SER A 35 -13.97 8.46 -8.75
C SER A 35 -14.10 6.95 -8.52
N ALA A 36 -13.05 6.30 -8.04
CA ALA A 36 -13.14 4.88 -7.69
C ALA A 36 -14.02 4.67 -6.47
N THR A 37 -14.71 3.55 -6.48
CA THR A 37 -15.57 3.07 -5.40
C THR A 37 -15.25 1.60 -5.15
N ASP A 38 -15.66 1.06 -4.01
CA ASP A 38 -15.50 -0.37 -3.74
C ASP A 38 -16.16 -1.25 -4.82
N SER A 39 -17.23 -0.76 -5.45
CA SER A 39 -17.90 -1.43 -6.56
C SER A 39 -17.07 -1.43 -7.86
N THR A 40 -16.37 -0.32 -8.17
CA THR A 40 -15.46 -0.27 -9.33
C THR A 40 -14.26 -1.17 -9.10
N LEU A 41 -13.71 -1.18 -7.88
CA LEU A 41 -12.66 -2.10 -7.46
C LEU A 41 -13.08 -3.56 -7.64
N LEU A 42 -14.25 -3.94 -7.11
CA LEU A 42 -14.74 -5.31 -7.21
C LEU A 42 -15.00 -5.73 -8.66
N SER A 43 -15.56 -4.82 -9.48
CA SER A 43 -15.74 -5.06 -10.91
C SER A 43 -14.41 -5.30 -11.61
N LYS A 44 -13.37 -4.54 -11.25
CA LYS A 44 -12.01 -4.72 -11.78
C LYS A 44 -11.41 -6.05 -11.35
N ILE A 45 -11.52 -6.42 -10.08
CA ILE A 45 -11.07 -7.73 -9.56
C ILE A 45 -11.74 -8.87 -10.34
N ARG A 46 -13.07 -8.84 -10.50
CA ARG A 46 -13.83 -9.86 -11.23
C ARG A 46 -13.41 -9.97 -12.69
N ASN A 47 -13.16 -8.85 -13.35
CA ASN A 47 -12.72 -8.84 -14.74
C ASN A 47 -11.29 -9.36 -14.89
N THR A 48 -10.37 -8.98 -14.00
CA THR A 48 -8.98 -9.44 -14.03
C THR A 48 -8.85 -10.93 -13.73
N PHE A 49 -9.65 -11.46 -12.79
CA PHE A 49 -9.56 -12.84 -12.33
C PHE A 49 -10.70 -13.74 -12.87
N LYS A 50 -11.37 -13.35 -13.95
CA LYS A 50 -12.56 -14.06 -14.49
C LYS A 50 -12.34 -15.55 -14.77
N SER A 51 -11.11 -15.94 -15.11
CA SER A 51 -10.73 -17.33 -15.40
C SER A 51 -9.82 -17.93 -14.31
N SER A 52 -9.64 -17.26 -13.18
CA SER A 52 -8.81 -17.74 -12.07
C SER A 52 -9.58 -18.74 -11.22
N ALA A 53 -8.94 -19.85 -10.85
CA ALA A 53 -9.44 -20.75 -9.84
C ALA A 53 -9.08 -20.29 -8.41
N VAL A 54 -8.23 -19.27 -8.27
CA VAL A 54 -7.75 -18.76 -6.98
C VAL A 54 -8.64 -17.63 -6.46
N ILE A 55 -8.89 -16.61 -7.28
CA ILE A 55 -9.71 -15.45 -6.92
C ILE A 55 -10.94 -15.45 -7.81
N TYR A 56 -12.13 -15.51 -7.22
CA TYR A 56 -13.37 -15.66 -7.97
C TYR A 56 -14.58 -15.09 -7.24
N GLN A 57 -15.72 -15.03 -7.91
CA GLN A 57 -16.99 -14.64 -7.28
C GLN A 57 -17.65 -15.89 -6.65
N PRO A 58 -17.89 -15.92 -5.32
CA PRO A 58 -18.36 -17.12 -4.62
C PRO A 58 -19.78 -17.55 -5.01
N SER A 59 -20.63 -16.58 -5.37
CA SER A 59 -21.99 -16.82 -5.84
C SER A 59 -22.44 -15.70 -6.76
N ARG A 60 -23.30 -16.02 -7.73
CA ARG A 60 -23.90 -15.02 -8.64
C ARG A 60 -24.66 -13.91 -7.88
N PHE A 61 -25.17 -14.20 -6.69
CA PHE A 61 -25.91 -13.26 -5.86
C PHE A 61 -25.04 -12.45 -4.88
N ALA A 62 -23.77 -12.82 -4.72
CA ALA A 62 -22.83 -12.10 -3.87
C ALA A 62 -22.40 -10.82 -4.59
N SER A 63 -23.18 -9.75 -4.50
CA SER A 63 -22.96 -8.52 -5.28
C SER A 63 -21.67 -7.82 -4.90
N ASN A 64 -21.29 -7.89 -3.61
CA ASN A 64 -20.19 -7.13 -3.00
C ASN A 64 -19.00 -8.00 -2.58
N ASP A 65 -19.03 -9.31 -2.85
CA ASP A 65 -18.00 -10.23 -2.35
C ASP A 65 -17.15 -10.86 -3.46
N PHE A 66 -15.95 -11.25 -3.07
CA PHE A 66 -15.06 -12.14 -3.81
C PHE A 66 -14.45 -13.17 -2.85
N ALA A 67 -14.06 -14.33 -3.36
CA ALA A 67 -13.45 -15.39 -2.59
C ALA A 67 -12.00 -15.59 -3.03
N ILE A 68 -11.16 -16.03 -2.09
CA ILE A 68 -9.81 -16.51 -2.36
C ILE A 68 -9.69 -17.93 -1.84
N ALA A 69 -9.28 -18.86 -2.70
CA ALA A 69 -8.89 -20.21 -2.31
C ALA A 69 -7.46 -20.18 -1.75
N HIS A 70 -7.34 -20.05 -0.43
CA HIS A 70 -6.05 -20.10 0.27
C HIS A 70 -5.61 -21.54 0.51
N TYR A 71 -4.35 -21.74 0.91
CA TYR A 71 -3.82 -23.05 1.24
C TYR A 71 -4.62 -23.78 2.33
N ALA A 72 -5.20 -23.02 3.28
CA ALA A 72 -5.98 -23.54 4.39
C ALA A 72 -7.49 -23.65 4.08
N GLY A 73 -7.92 -23.28 2.88
CA GLY A 73 -9.31 -23.29 2.46
C GLY A 73 -9.79 -21.96 1.88
N GLU A 74 -11.07 -21.93 1.53
CA GLU A 74 -11.73 -20.76 0.96
C GLU A 74 -12.01 -19.69 2.03
N VAL A 75 -11.76 -18.44 1.68
CA VAL A 75 -12.15 -17.27 2.48
C VAL A 75 -12.91 -16.29 1.59
N ILE A 76 -14.09 -15.88 2.03
CA ILE A 76 -14.93 -14.88 1.36
C ILE A 76 -14.64 -13.50 1.97
N TYR A 77 -14.35 -12.54 1.10
CA TYR A 77 -14.07 -11.14 1.43
C TYR A 77 -15.18 -10.24 0.89
N SER A 78 -15.72 -9.38 1.74
CA SER A 78 -16.53 -8.26 1.31
C SER A 78 -15.64 -7.12 0.83
N SER A 79 -15.91 -6.57 -0.35
CA SER A 79 -15.17 -5.42 -0.87
C SER A 79 -15.53 -4.10 -0.19
N GLU A 80 -16.55 -4.07 0.68
CA GLU A 80 -17.00 -2.84 1.33
C GLU A 80 -15.88 -2.23 2.17
N THR A 81 -15.70 -0.91 2.04
CA THR A 81 -14.69 -0.10 2.74
C THR A 81 -13.23 -0.47 2.44
N PHE A 82 -12.96 -1.28 1.40
CA PHE A 82 -11.59 -1.65 1.04
C PHE A 82 -10.74 -0.45 0.67
N LEU A 83 -11.27 0.46 -0.17
CA LEU A 83 -10.51 1.62 -0.63
C LEU A 83 -10.21 2.59 0.52
N GLU A 84 -11.17 2.79 1.42
CA GLU A 84 -11.01 3.63 2.61
C GLU A 84 -9.91 3.09 3.51
N LYS A 85 -10.00 1.80 3.88
CA LYS A 85 -9.01 1.11 4.72
C LYS A 85 -7.62 1.09 4.11
N ASN A 86 -7.53 0.96 2.78
CA ASN A 86 -6.23 0.92 2.12
C ASN A 86 -5.62 2.32 1.89
N THR A 87 -6.46 3.35 1.85
CA THR A 87 -5.99 4.73 1.76
C THR A 87 -5.43 5.20 3.11
N ASP A 88 -6.13 4.94 4.20
CA ASP A 88 -5.73 5.26 5.59
C ASP A 88 -5.11 6.66 5.79
N LYS A 89 -5.75 7.68 5.18
CA LYS A 89 -5.27 9.07 5.23
C LYS A 89 -6.00 9.87 6.29
N LEU A 90 -5.22 10.54 7.15
CA LEU A 90 -5.72 11.62 7.98
C LEU A 90 -5.87 12.91 7.16
N HIS A 91 -6.91 13.68 7.46
CA HIS A 91 -7.08 15.00 6.86
C HIS A 91 -5.90 15.92 7.21
N VAL A 92 -5.43 16.70 6.24
CA VAL A 92 -4.23 17.55 6.38
C VAL A 92 -4.35 18.54 7.55
N ASP A 93 -5.55 19.05 7.81
CA ASP A 93 -5.79 19.98 8.92
C ASP A 93 -5.65 19.32 10.28
N ILE A 94 -6.07 18.05 10.41
CA ILE A 94 -5.88 17.27 11.65
C ILE A 94 -4.39 17.07 11.89
N VAL A 95 -3.64 16.70 10.85
CA VAL A 95 -2.19 16.54 10.92
C VAL A 95 -1.52 17.86 11.32
N ASN A 96 -1.93 18.99 10.72
CA ASN A 96 -1.38 20.31 11.03
C ASN A 96 -1.71 20.76 12.46
N LEU A 97 -2.92 20.48 12.94
CA LEU A 97 -3.33 20.75 14.31
C LEU A 97 -2.49 19.96 15.32
N LEU A 98 -2.26 18.67 15.07
CA LEU A 98 -1.48 17.81 15.96
C LEU A 98 -0.01 18.21 16.02
N LYS A 99 0.56 18.71 14.92
CA LYS A 99 1.93 19.28 14.87
C LYS A 99 2.12 20.51 15.74
N VAL A 100 1.07 21.28 16.02
CA VAL A 100 1.11 22.48 16.88
C VAL A 100 0.52 22.25 18.26
N SER A 101 0.24 20.99 18.61
CA SER A 101 -0.30 20.63 19.91
C SER A 101 0.58 21.12 21.06
N LYS A 102 -0.06 21.54 22.15
CA LYS A 102 0.61 21.88 23.42
C LYS A 102 1.13 20.64 24.16
N VAL A 103 0.65 19.45 23.79
CA VAL A 103 1.11 18.19 24.34
C VAL A 103 2.34 17.74 23.57
N GLU A 104 3.50 17.75 24.23
CA GLU A 104 4.78 17.48 23.60
C GLU A 104 4.86 16.09 22.94
N LEU A 105 4.19 15.08 23.52
CA LEU A 105 4.11 13.75 22.91
C LEU A 105 3.40 13.77 21.56
N LEU A 106 2.24 14.43 21.47
CA LEU A 106 1.48 14.55 20.22
C LEU A 106 2.28 15.32 19.18
N LYS A 107 2.92 16.42 19.59
CA LYS A 107 3.79 17.20 18.72
C LYS A 107 4.93 16.33 18.16
N LYS A 108 5.61 15.54 18.99
CA LYS A 108 6.69 14.64 18.57
C LYS A 108 6.21 13.57 17.59
N LEU A 109 5.07 12.91 17.86
CA LEU A 109 4.52 11.87 16.99
C LEU A 109 4.24 12.37 15.56
N PHE A 110 3.80 13.62 15.41
CA PHE A 110 3.40 14.18 14.11
C PHE A 110 4.47 15.07 13.45
N THR A 111 5.61 15.30 14.11
CA THR A 111 6.76 16.06 13.56
C THR A 111 7.98 15.19 13.28
N ASP A 112 8.10 14.03 13.93
CA ASP A 112 9.22 13.12 13.77
C ASP A 112 9.09 12.26 12.51
N ASN A 113 10.03 12.43 11.59
CA ASN A 113 10.07 11.75 10.29
C ASN A 113 10.43 10.25 10.40
N ARG A 114 10.65 9.73 11.62
CA ARG A 114 10.75 8.28 11.90
C ARG A 114 9.42 7.55 11.79
N PHE A 115 8.30 8.25 12.02
CA PHE A 115 6.96 7.67 11.91
C PHE A 115 6.34 7.87 10.52
N ALA A 116 7.07 8.52 9.59
CA ALA A 116 6.62 8.68 8.21
C ALA A 116 6.82 7.36 7.43
N PRO A 117 5.88 6.99 6.53
CA PRO A 117 6.03 5.86 5.62
C PRO A 117 7.38 5.88 4.90
N GLU A 118 8.15 4.80 4.95
CA GLU A 118 9.50 4.79 4.37
C GLU A 118 9.54 4.93 2.84
N LEU A 119 8.46 4.57 2.14
CA LEU A 119 8.28 4.85 0.70
C LEU A 119 8.37 6.35 0.37
N SER A 120 8.15 7.23 1.35
CA SER A 120 8.34 8.68 1.20
C SER A 120 9.78 9.16 1.40
N ARG A 121 10.71 8.26 1.74
CA ARG A 121 12.14 8.54 1.92
C ARG A 121 12.95 8.40 0.63
N ALA A 122 12.31 8.13 -0.51
CA ALA A 122 12.96 8.27 -1.79
C ALA A 122 13.47 9.71 -1.95
N ASP A 123 14.79 9.84 -1.95
CA ASP A 123 15.62 11.04 -2.16
C ASP A 123 15.92 11.98 -0.97
N SER A 124 16.31 11.42 0.17
CA SER A 124 17.24 12.13 1.08
C SER A 124 18.67 11.58 0.93
N GLY A 125 19.08 11.34 -0.32
CA GLY A 125 20.45 11.02 -0.71
C GLY A 125 21.24 12.25 -1.10
N ASP A 126 21.14 13.37 -0.36
CA ASP A 126 21.89 14.57 -0.73
C ASP A 126 22.29 15.43 0.47
N LYS A 127 23.14 14.87 1.34
CA LYS A 127 23.91 15.66 2.32
C LYS A 127 25.23 16.20 1.75
N ALA A 128 25.61 15.85 0.52
CA ALA A 128 26.89 16.23 -0.08
C ALA A 128 26.84 17.47 -0.99
N ARG A 129 25.65 17.98 -1.39
CA ARG A 129 25.54 19.07 -2.39
C ARG A 129 25.14 20.44 -1.82
N ARG A 130 25.29 20.65 -0.51
CA ARG A 130 24.81 21.86 0.18
C ARG A 130 25.89 22.93 0.38
N GLU A 131 26.76 23.16 -0.62
CA GLU A 131 27.73 24.27 -0.56
C GLU A 131 27.77 25.16 -1.82
N ALA A 132 27.10 24.83 -2.92
CA ALA A 132 27.31 25.52 -4.20
C ALA A 132 26.16 26.46 -4.67
N ALA A 133 25.13 26.74 -3.87
CA ALA A 133 23.99 27.55 -4.32
C ALA A 133 23.60 28.67 -3.34
N ARG A 134 24.55 29.53 -2.99
CA ARG A 134 24.26 30.88 -2.50
C ARG A 134 24.39 31.87 -3.65
N LYS A 135 23.32 32.05 -4.44
CA LYS A 135 22.97 33.32 -5.09
C LYS A 135 21.64 33.21 -5.84
N SER A 136 20.79 34.21 -5.58
CA SER A 136 19.65 34.62 -6.41
C SER A 136 18.34 33.82 -6.28
N ARG A 137 17.45 34.26 -5.37
CA ARG A 137 16.16 34.92 -5.69
C ARG A 137 15.18 34.85 -4.52
N ARG A 138 14.78 36.04 -4.04
CA ARG A 138 13.53 36.26 -3.30
C ARG A 138 12.39 36.36 -4.31
N SER A 139 11.40 35.50 -4.22
CA SER A 139 9.96 35.84 -4.34
C SER A 139 9.11 34.58 -4.14
N SER A 140 7.97 34.84 -3.51
CA SER A 140 6.87 33.99 -3.06
C SER A 140 6.47 32.80 -3.95
N GLY A 141 6.16 31.68 -3.28
CA GLY A 141 5.46 30.52 -3.83
C GLY A 141 6.05 29.21 -3.30
N PHE A 142 5.71 28.84 -2.06
CA PHE A 142 6.11 27.54 -1.51
C PHE A 142 5.12 26.48 -2.01
N ASP A 143 5.22 26.10 -3.28
CA ASP A 143 4.53 24.91 -3.80
C ASP A 143 5.32 23.68 -3.37
N ASP A 144 4.92 23.13 -2.22
CA ASP A 144 5.48 21.93 -1.64
C ASP A 144 5.06 20.69 -2.46
N LYS A 145 5.72 20.46 -3.59
CA LYS A 145 5.53 19.24 -4.39
C LYS A 145 5.89 17.96 -3.63
N SER A 146 6.64 18.07 -2.52
CA SER A 146 7.05 16.91 -1.70
C SER A 146 5.91 16.33 -0.87
N THR A 147 4.89 17.13 -0.52
CA THR A 147 3.70 16.63 0.18
C THR A 147 2.75 15.87 -0.74
N HIS A 148 2.64 16.22 -2.02
CA HIS A 148 1.82 15.45 -2.97
C HIS A 148 2.41 14.07 -3.30
N GLN A 149 3.74 13.93 -3.33
CA GLN A 149 4.37 12.62 -3.57
C GLN A 149 4.21 11.67 -2.37
N ARG A 150 4.11 12.21 -1.14
CA ARG A 150 3.73 11.47 0.08
C ARG A 150 2.29 10.95 0.07
N GLN A 151 1.41 11.57 -0.72
CA GLN A 151 -0.03 11.25 -0.72
C GLN A 151 -0.39 10.00 -1.53
N ASN A 152 0.54 9.34 -2.23
CA ASN A 152 0.20 8.22 -3.12
C ASN A 152 0.63 6.85 -2.58
N ILE A 153 1.00 6.77 -1.30
CA ILE A 153 1.36 5.52 -0.63
C ILE A 153 0.10 4.96 0.05
N THR A 154 -0.23 3.71 -0.23
CA THR A 154 -1.32 2.98 0.41
C THR A 154 -0.80 2.07 1.52
N VAL A 155 -1.70 1.60 2.38
CA VAL A 155 -1.39 0.63 3.43
C VAL A 155 -0.81 -0.64 2.83
N SER A 156 -1.41 -1.19 1.77
CA SER A 156 -0.91 -2.40 1.13
C SER A 156 0.46 -2.22 0.51
N MET A 157 0.82 -1.05 -0.01
CA MET A 157 2.20 -0.82 -0.50
C MET A 157 3.21 -0.88 0.65
N MET A 158 2.91 -0.24 1.78
CA MET A 158 3.79 -0.26 2.96
C MET A 158 3.92 -1.66 3.55
N PHE A 159 2.80 -2.38 3.68
CA PHE A 159 2.78 -3.72 4.23
C PHE A 159 3.61 -4.69 3.39
N ARG A 160 3.48 -4.64 2.05
CA ARG A 160 4.25 -5.50 1.15
C ARG A 160 5.75 -5.23 1.25
N GLU A 161 6.16 -3.96 1.31
CA GLU A 161 7.57 -3.62 1.51
C GLU A 161 8.12 -4.14 2.85
N GLN A 162 7.35 -4.02 3.94
CA GLN A 162 7.76 -4.55 5.24
C GLN A 162 7.85 -6.08 5.23
N LEU A 163 6.91 -6.75 4.55
CA LEU A 163 6.88 -8.20 4.42
C LEU A 163 8.07 -8.70 3.59
N ASP A 164 8.40 -8.04 2.48
CA ASP A 164 9.54 -8.41 1.63
C ASP A 164 10.85 -8.40 2.43
N ARG A 165 11.07 -7.35 3.23
CA ARG A 165 12.25 -7.24 4.09
C ARG A 165 12.29 -8.31 5.16
N LEU A 166 11.16 -8.59 5.80
CA LEU A 166 11.06 -9.65 6.79
C LEU A 166 11.41 -11.01 6.18
N VAL A 167 10.87 -11.32 5.00
CA VAL A 167 11.16 -12.57 4.29
C VAL A 167 12.63 -12.64 3.89
N GLU A 168 13.22 -11.55 3.43
CA GLU A 168 14.66 -11.47 3.14
C GLU A 168 15.51 -11.78 4.38
N ASP A 169 15.16 -11.21 5.52
CA ASP A 169 15.88 -11.44 6.78
C ASP A 169 15.70 -12.89 7.27
N LEU A 170 14.49 -13.44 7.20
CA LEU A 170 14.24 -14.85 7.54
C LEU A 170 15.05 -15.81 6.66
N ASN A 171 15.15 -15.52 5.36
CA ASN A 171 15.95 -16.33 4.42
C ASN A 171 17.46 -16.29 4.70
N LYS A 172 17.94 -15.31 5.49
CA LYS A 172 19.34 -15.23 5.96
C LYS A 172 19.57 -15.98 7.27
N THR A 173 18.52 -16.49 7.90
CA THR A 173 18.59 -17.23 9.17
C THR A 173 18.48 -18.73 8.95
N ASN A 174 18.87 -19.51 9.96
CA ASN A 174 18.55 -20.94 9.99
C ASN A 174 17.20 -21.12 10.71
N PRO A 175 16.13 -21.51 9.99
CA PRO A 175 14.78 -21.60 10.53
C PRO A 175 14.64 -22.70 11.59
#